data_AF-A0A485KBI8-F1
#
_entry.id   AF-A0A485KBI8-F1
#
_cell.length_a   1.000
_cell.length_b   1.000
_cell.length_c   1.000
_cell.angle_alpha   90.00
_cell.angle_beta   90.00
_cell.angle_gamma   90.00
#
_symmetry.space_group_name_H-M   'P 1'
#
loop_
_entity.id
_entity.type
_entity.pdbx_description
1 polymer ?
#
loop_
_entity_poly.entity_id
_entity_poly.type
_entity_poly.pdbx_seq_one_letter_code
_entity_poly.pdbx_strand_id
1 'polypeptide(L)'
;MACFRKIRGFGLSGPQELFNKLAAKCRYVNENCIGLLKGRFQSLRGMRMDISVKKYAEMMIYFIRCAAILHNLLLEDFEDWDTELYDFDETAETAETAEPDTIFESTIDTNDCQDNRDVYAKKFWDELMNNL
;
A
#
# COMPACT_ATOMS: atom_id res chain seq x y z
N MET A 1 7.73 -8.96 -16.79
CA MET A 1 8.17 -10.32 -17.12
C MET A 1 7.28 -10.88 -18.23
N ALA A 2 7.87 -11.33 -19.35
CA ALA A 2 7.12 -11.84 -20.49
C ALA A 2 6.93 -13.37 -20.37
N CYS A 3 5.71 -13.85 -20.59
CA CYS A 3 5.39 -15.29 -20.62
C CYS A 3 5.91 -15.93 -21.91
N PHE A 4 6.20 -17.24 -21.87
CA PHE A 4 6.61 -17.98 -23.06
C PHE A 4 5.45 -18.04 -24.06
N ARG A 5 5.74 -17.68 -25.32
CA ARG A 5 4.78 -17.74 -26.42
C ARG A 5 4.88 -19.09 -27.12
N LYS A 6 3.75 -19.75 -27.33
CA LYS A 6 3.67 -20.97 -28.14
C LYS A 6 3.92 -20.62 -29.62
N ILE A 7 4.86 -21.31 -30.25
CA ILE A 7 5.13 -21.20 -31.70
C ILE A 7 4.17 -22.16 -32.43
N ARG A 8 3.63 -21.77 -33.59
CA ARG A 8 2.74 -22.66 -34.37
C ARG A 8 3.49 -23.96 -34.69
N GLY A 9 2.87 -25.09 -34.37
CA GLY A 9 3.42 -26.43 -34.62
C GLY A 9 4.33 -26.97 -33.50
N PHE A 10 4.75 -26.15 -32.54
CA PHE A 10 5.58 -26.59 -31.42
C PHE A 10 4.86 -26.36 -30.08
N GLY A 11 4.87 -27.37 -29.21
CA GLY A 11 4.38 -27.27 -27.84
C GLY A 11 5.27 -26.40 -26.97
N LEU A 12 4.74 -25.89 -25.86
CA LEU A 12 5.58 -25.39 -24.79
C LEU A 12 6.15 -26.61 -24.05
N SER A 13 7.39 -26.51 -23.57
CA SER A 13 7.95 -27.54 -22.69
C SER A 13 7.25 -27.51 -21.33
N GLY A 14 7.18 -28.63 -20.61
CA GLY A 14 6.54 -28.71 -19.29
C GLY A 14 6.95 -27.60 -18.32
N PRO A 15 8.25 -27.27 -18.18
CA PRO A 15 8.70 -26.13 -17.36
C PRO A 15 8.21 -24.76 -17.86
N GLN A 16 8.06 -24.57 -19.17
CA GLN A 16 7.55 -23.31 -19.74
C GLN A 16 6.06 -23.14 -19.48
N GLU A 17 5.29 -24.23 -19.56
CA GLU A 17 3.87 -24.23 -19.19
C GLU A 17 3.69 -23.94 -17.69
N LEU A 18 4.50 -24.57 -16.83
CA LEU A 18 4.49 -24.30 -15.40
C LEU A 18 4.82 -22.84 -15.10
N PHE A 19 5.86 -22.29 -15.71
CA PHE A 19 6.21 -20.88 -15.56
C PHE A 19 5.04 -19.97 -15.97
N ASN A 20 4.43 -20.21 -17.13
CA ASN A 20 3.29 -19.44 -17.60
C ASN A 20 2.09 -19.52 -16.64
N LYS A 21 1.82 -20.70 -16.07
CA LYS A 21 0.75 -20.90 -15.09
C LYS A 21 1.00 -20.12 -13.80
N LEU A 22 2.22 -20.16 -13.27
CA LEU A 22 2.61 -19.39 -12.08
C LEU A 22 2.54 -17.89 -12.34
N ALA A 23 3.09 -17.43 -13.46
CA ALA A 23 3.02 -16.02 -13.86
C ALA A 23 1.56 -15.54 -14.02
N ALA A 24 0.68 -16.36 -14.60
CA ALA A 24 -0.74 -16.07 -14.72
C ALA A 24 -1.42 -15.99 -13.35
N LYS A 25 -1.12 -16.91 -12.41
CA LYS A 25 -1.64 -16.87 -11.04
C LYS A 25 -1.22 -15.59 -10.31
N CYS A 26 0.06 -15.21 -10.38
CA CYS A 26 0.55 -13.97 -9.77
C CYS A 26 -0.11 -12.74 -10.36
N ARG A 27 -0.30 -12.68 -11.69
CA ARG A 27 -1.01 -11.57 -12.34
C ARG A 27 -2.46 -11.49 -11.89
N TYR A 28 -3.18 -12.61 -11.88
CA TYR A 28 -4.57 -12.65 -11.42
C TYR A 28 -4.72 -12.08 -10.02
N VAL A 29 -3.89 -12.51 -9.06
CA VAL A 29 -3.92 -12.00 -7.69
C VAL A 29 -3.62 -10.50 -7.65
N ASN A 30 -2.58 -10.05 -8.35
CA ASN A 30 -2.18 -8.64 -8.35
C ASN A 30 -3.23 -7.73 -9.00
N GLU A 31 -3.77 -8.12 -10.16
CA GLU A 31 -4.82 -7.38 -10.87
C GLU A 31 -6.12 -7.33 -10.07
N ASN A 32 -6.51 -8.45 -9.45
CA ASN A 32 -7.69 -8.50 -8.58
C ASN A 32 -7.52 -7.60 -7.35
N CYS A 33 -6.38 -7.68 -6.67
CA CYS A 33 -6.08 -6.84 -5.50
C CYS A 33 -6.11 -5.34 -5.85
N ILE A 34 -5.41 -4.93 -6.91
CA ILE A 34 -5.41 -3.53 -7.36
C ILE A 34 -6.81 -3.09 -7.81
N GLY A 35 -7.59 -3.99 -8.42
CA GLY A 35 -8.98 -3.74 -8.80
C GLY A 35 -9.87 -3.44 -7.59
N LEU A 36 -9.77 -4.24 -6.53
CA LEU A 36 -10.49 -4.03 -5.27
C LEU A 36 -10.10 -2.69 -4.62
N LEU A 37 -8.80 -2.41 -4.52
CA LEU A 37 -8.30 -1.16 -3.95
C LEU A 37 -8.77 0.06 -4.75
N LYS A 38 -8.74 0.02 -6.08
CA LYS A 38 -9.25 1.11 -6.94
C LYS A 38 -10.77 1.26 -6.87
N GLY A 39 -11.50 0.16 -6.63
CA GLY A 39 -12.95 0.18 -6.42
C GLY A 39 -13.32 0.92 -5.13
N ARG A 40 -12.60 0.64 -4.05
CA ARG A 40 -12.80 1.26 -2.73
C ARG A 40 -12.26 2.70 -2.66
N PHE A 41 -11.04 2.94 -3.13
CA PHE A 41 -10.36 4.23 -3.02
C PHE A 41 -10.21 4.92 -4.38
N GLN A 42 -11.09 5.89 -4.66
CA GLN A 42 -11.05 6.66 -5.92
C GLN A 42 -9.75 7.47 -6.09
N SER A 43 -9.02 7.75 -5.01
CA SER A 43 -7.68 8.36 -5.04
C SER A 43 -6.68 7.58 -5.90
N LEU A 44 -6.78 6.24 -5.94
CA LEU A 44 -5.94 5.38 -6.77
C LEU A 44 -6.36 5.34 -8.24
N ARG A 45 -7.60 5.72 -8.57
CA ARG A 45 -8.12 5.69 -9.94
C ARG A 45 -7.57 6.84 -10.79
N GLY A 46 -7.35 8.01 -10.18
CA GLY A 46 -6.77 9.19 -10.83
C GLY A 46 -5.24 9.22 -10.84
N MET A 47 -4.59 8.26 -10.18
CA MET A 47 -3.15 8.24 -9.98
C MET A 47 -2.40 7.94 -11.28
N ARG A 48 -1.84 8.98 -11.89
CA ARG A 48 -1.02 8.89 -13.13
C ARG A 48 0.39 9.43 -12.86
N MET A 49 1.15 8.70 -12.06
CA MET A 49 2.56 9.04 -11.81
C MET A 49 3.47 8.28 -12.77
N ASP A 50 4.56 8.91 -13.19
CA ASP A 50 5.56 8.30 -14.06
C ASP A 50 6.47 7.35 -13.26
N ILE A 51 6.40 6.06 -13.57
CA ILE A 51 7.15 5.01 -12.87
C ILE A 51 8.64 5.02 -13.26
N SER A 52 9.02 5.68 -14.36
CA SER A 52 10.42 5.80 -14.77
C SER A 52 11.23 6.67 -13.79
N VAL A 53 10.55 7.58 -13.08
CA VAL A 53 11.16 8.44 -12.07
C VAL A 53 11.08 7.75 -10.72
N LYS A 54 12.25 7.45 -10.12
CA LYS A 54 12.36 6.76 -8.83
C LYS A 54 11.46 7.35 -7.74
N LYS A 55 11.46 8.68 -7.58
CA LYS A 55 10.64 9.38 -6.58
C LYS A 55 9.14 9.10 -6.74
N TYR A 56 8.65 9.12 -7.97
CA TYR A 56 7.23 8.88 -8.26
C TYR A 56 6.86 7.40 -8.10
N ALA A 57 7.77 6.49 -8.44
CA ALA A 57 7.59 5.06 -8.18
C ALA A 57 7.50 4.77 -6.67
N GLU A 58 8.36 5.38 -5.86
CA GLU A 58 8.31 5.27 -4.39
C GLU A 58 7.00 5.81 -3.83
N MET A 59 6.57 7.01 -4.27
CA MET A 59 5.28 7.57 -3.89
C MET A 59 4.12 6.64 -4.24
N MET A 60 4.11 6.06 -5.45
CA MET A 60 3.08 5.09 -5.87
C MET A 60 3.02 3.89 -4.91
N ILE A 61 4.17 3.35 -4.53
CA ILE A 61 4.26 2.24 -3.58
C ILE A 61 3.67 2.65 -2.23
N TYR A 62 3.97 3.84 -1.72
CA TYR A 62 3.38 4.34 -0.47
C TYR A 62 1.86 4.44 -0.54
N PHE A 63 1.31 5.04 -1.60
CA PHE A 63 -0.14 5.14 -1.76
C PHE A 63 -0.83 3.77 -1.80
N ILE A 64 -0.26 2.81 -2.54
CA ILE A 64 -0.80 1.44 -2.60
C ILE A 64 -0.75 0.78 -1.22
N ARG A 65 0.36 0.95 -0.48
CA ARG A 65 0.50 0.40 0.88
C ARG A 65 -0.48 1.01 1.86
N CYS A 66 -0.62 2.34 1.88
CA CYS A 66 -1.59 3.02 2.73
C CYS A 66 -3.02 2.57 2.41
N ALA A 67 -3.37 2.44 1.13
CA ALA A 67 -4.67 1.94 0.72
C ALA A 67 -4.90 0.48 1.16
N ALA A 68 -3.89 -0.38 1.10
CA ALA A 68 -4.01 -1.75 1.59
C ALA A 68 -4.18 -1.82 3.10
N ILE A 69 -3.43 -1.03 3.87
CA ILE A 69 -3.58 -0.95 5.33
C ILE A 69 -4.97 -0.42 5.67
N LEU A 70 -5.40 0.67 5.05
CA LEU A 70 -6.71 1.25 5.28
C LEU A 70 -7.85 0.30 4.85
N HIS A 71 -7.65 -0.47 3.78
CA HIS A 71 -8.61 -1.50 3.38
C HIS A 71 -8.79 -2.54 4.47
N ASN A 72 -7.68 -3.06 5.01
CA ASN A 72 -7.70 -4.07 6.05
C ASN A 72 -8.28 -3.52 7.35
N LEU A 73 -7.92 -2.28 7.71
CA LEU A 73 -8.51 -1.57 8.83
C LEU A 73 -10.03 -1.52 8.66
N LEU A 74 -10.53 -0.99 7.54
CA LEU A 74 -11.97 -0.87 7.27
C LEU A 74 -12.71 -2.21 7.05
N LEU A 75 -12.01 -3.35 7.01
CA LEU A 75 -12.63 -4.68 7.00
C LEU A 75 -12.85 -5.23 8.40
N GLU A 76 -12.12 -4.74 9.39
CA GLU A 76 -12.40 -5.01 10.80
C GLU A 76 -13.64 -4.19 11.17
N ASP A 77 -14.67 -4.86 11.68
CA ASP A 77 -15.85 -4.20 12.23
C ASP A 77 -15.41 -3.46 13.49
N PHE A 78 -15.13 -2.17 13.37
CA PHE A 78 -14.93 -1.30 14.53
C PHE A 78 -16.29 -0.97 15.14
N GLU A 79 -16.83 -1.91 15.92
CA GLU A 79 -17.99 -1.65 16.79
C GLU A 79 -17.70 -0.53 17.82
N ASP A 80 -16.43 -0.17 18.03
CA ASP A 80 -15.96 0.77 19.07
C ASP A 80 -15.55 2.17 18.57
N TRP A 81 -15.70 2.50 17.29
CA TRP A 81 -15.39 3.87 16.79
C TRP A 81 -16.41 4.94 17.24
N ASP A 82 -17.48 4.55 17.92
CA ASP A 82 -18.40 5.46 18.61
C ASP A 82 -17.84 5.97 19.96
N THR A 83 -16.59 5.65 20.30
CA THR A 83 -15.93 6.14 21.52
C THR A 83 -15.57 7.62 21.39
N GLU A 84 -16.54 8.47 21.75
CA GLU A 84 -16.41 9.85 22.21
C GLU A 84 -15.39 10.71 21.46
N LEU A 85 -15.81 11.27 20.31
CA LEU A 85 -15.32 12.58 19.90
C LEU A 85 -15.70 13.57 21.02
N TYR A 86 -14.84 13.73 22.01
CA TYR A 86 -14.92 14.89 22.91
C TYR A 86 -14.77 16.12 22.02
N ASP A 87 -15.87 16.86 21.90
CA ASP A 87 -15.85 18.22 21.35
C ASP A 87 -14.85 19.03 22.19
N PHE A 88 -13.63 19.18 21.67
CA PHE A 88 -12.68 20.17 22.18
C PHE A 88 -13.15 21.53 21.69
N ASP A 89 -14.25 22.01 22.26
CA ASP A 89 -14.67 23.39 22.15
C ASP A 89 -15.02 23.90 23.55
N GLU A 90 -14.00 24.32 24.29
CA GLU A 90 -14.19 25.23 25.41
C GLU A 90 -13.19 26.39 25.34
N THR A 91 -13.69 27.48 24.77
CA THR A 91 -13.31 28.90 24.95
C THR A 91 -12.14 29.47 24.15
N ALA A 92 -12.49 30.03 22.99
CA ALA A 92 -11.80 31.18 22.43
C ALA A 92 -12.20 32.46 23.20
N GLU A 93 -11.31 32.97 24.06
CA GLU A 93 -11.15 34.36 24.53
C GLU A 93 -9.86 34.34 25.39
N THR A 94 -8.71 34.94 25.05
CA THR A 94 -8.41 36.25 24.46
C THR A 94 -7.01 36.22 23.84
N ALA A 95 -6.83 36.99 22.77
CA ALA A 95 -5.61 37.13 21.99
C ALA A 95 -4.47 37.85 22.75
N GLU A 96 -3.25 37.29 22.75
CA GLU A 96 -1.99 38.04 22.76
C GLU A 96 -0.89 37.28 21.95
N THR A 97 -0.55 37.87 20.80
CA THR A 97 0.72 37.83 20.03
C THR A 97 1.78 36.74 20.32
N ALA A 98 2.02 35.86 19.33
CA ALA A 98 3.33 35.21 19.12
C ALA A 98 3.54 34.78 17.64
N GLU A 99 4.74 35.08 17.15
CA GLU A 99 5.36 34.92 15.82
C GLU A 99 5.04 33.64 15.00
N PRO A 100 5.01 33.70 13.64
CA PRO A 100 4.85 32.53 12.79
C PRO A 100 6.20 31.90 12.44
N ASP A 101 6.80 31.13 13.35
CA ASP A 101 8.08 30.46 13.07
C ASP A 101 8.01 28.93 13.21
N THR A 102 8.12 28.27 12.05
CA THR A 102 8.93 27.05 11.85
C THR A 102 8.64 25.80 12.69
N ILE A 103 7.44 25.21 12.63
CA ILE A 103 7.22 23.82 13.11
C ILE A 103 6.38 23.02 12.10
N PHE A 104 6.97 22.62 10.99
CA PHE A 104 6.44 21.50 10.17
C PHE A 104 7.54 20.58 9.61
N GLU A 105 8.80 20.73 10.04
CA GLU A 105 9.90 19.99 9.38
C GLU A 105 10.96 19.38 10.32
N SER A 106 10.68 19.18 11.62
CA SER A 106 11.73 18.73 12.55
C SER A 106 11.47 17.47 13.39
N THR A 107 10.44 16.66 13.10
CA THR A 107 10.29 15.38 13.83
C THR A 107 9.82 14.23 12.95
N ILE A 108 10.46 14.03 11.80
CA ILE A 108 10.53 12.70 11.19
C ILE A 108 12.01 12.34 11.13
N ASP A 109 12.50 11.74 12.21
CA ASP A 109 13.79 11.05 12.17
C ASP A 109 13.62 9.84 11.25
N THR A 110 14.05 9.99 10.00
CA THR A 110 13.86 8.99 8.94
C THR A 110 14.68 7.71 9.16
N ASN A 111 15.49 7.64 10.22
CA ASN A 111 16.36 6.50 10.48
C ASN A 111 15.63 5.32 11.17
N ASP A 112 14.60 5.57 12.00
CA ASP A 112 13.82 4.49 12.67
C ASP A 112 12.65 3.95 11.83
N CYS A 113 12.39 4.55 10.66
CA CYS A 113 11.23 4.24 9.82
C CYS A 113 11.47 3.09 8.83
N GLN A 114 12.73 2.71 8.61
CA GLN A 114 13.12 1.65 7.68
C GLN A 114 13.18 0.28 8.38
N ASP A 115 13.75 0.22 9.58
CA ASP A 115 13.91 -1.05 10.33
C ASP A 115 12.56 -1.68 10.73
N ASN A 116 11.63 -0.88 11.27
CA ASN A 116 10.32 -1.42 11.68
C ASN A 116 9.50 -1.95 10.49
N ARG A 117 9.65 -1.31 9.33
CA ARG A 117 8.92 -1.66 8.10
C ARG A 117 9.32 -3.02 7.56
N ASP A 118 10.61 -3.33 7.62
CA ASP A 118 11.16 -4.62 7.20
C ASP A 118 10.81 -5.71 8.20
N VAL A 119 10.70 -5.40 9.49
CA VAL A 119 10.26 -6.36 10.52
C VAL A 119 8.82 -6.82 10.30
N TYR A 120 7.86 -5.92 10.09
CA TYR A 120 6.47 -6.32 9.85
C TYR A 120 6.28 -6.99 8.49
N ALA A 121 6.97 -6.52 7.44
CA ALA A 121 6.94 -7.16 6.14
C ALA A 121 7.55 -8.57 6.18
N LYS A 122 8.65 -8.75 6.91
CA LYS A 122 9.30 -10.04 7.11
C LYS A 122 8.43 -10.98 7.94
N LYS A 123 7.86 -10.51 9.06
CA LYS A 123 6.91 -11.30 9.86
C LYS A 123 5.71 -11.75 9.03
N PHE A 124 5.12 -10.84 8.27
CA PHE A 124 4.02 -11.15 7.36
C PHE A 124 4.42 -12.21 6.30
N TRP A 125 5.58 -12.06 5.67
CA TRP A 125 6.08 -13.03 4.70
C TRP A 125 6.41 -14.39 5.32
N ASP A 126 7.02 -14.42 6.51
CA ASP A 126 7.37 -15.65 7.22
C ASP A 126 6.11 -16.39 7.65
N GLU A 127 5.07 -15.68 8.11
CA GLU A 127 3.79 -16.27 8.51
C GLU A 127 3.01 -16.81 7.30
N LEU A 128 3.10 -16.15 6.15
CA LEU A 128 2.49 -16.60 4.90
C LEU A 128 3.20 -17.82 4.30
N MET A 129 4.53 -17.90 4.42
CA MET A 129 5.34 -18.97 3.84
C MET A 129 5.42 -20.22 4.72
N ASN A 130 5.24 -20.09 6.04
CA ASN A 130 5.20 -21.24 6.96
C ASN A 130 3.83 -21.93 7.02
N ASN A 131 2.78 -21.31 6.48
CA ASN A 131 1.42 -21.86 6.41
C ASN A 131 1.04 -22.39 5.01
N LEU A 132 2.04 -22.63 4.16
CA LEU A 132 1.96 -23.30 2.85
C LEU A 132 2.65 -24.67 2.91
#